data_AF-A0A239P4M1-F1
#
_entry.id   AF-A0A239P4M1-F1
#
_cell.length_a   1.000
_cell.length_b   1.000
_cell.length_c   1.000
_cell.angle_alpha   90.00
_cell.angle_beta   90.00
_cell.angle_gamma   90.00
#
_symmetry.space_group_name_H-M   'P 1'
#
loop_
_entity.id
_entity.type
_entity.pdbx_description
1 polymer ?
#
loop_
_entity_poly.entity_id
_entity_poly.type
_entity_poly.pdbx_seq_one_letter_code
_entity_poly.pdbx_strand_id
1 'polypeptide(L)'
;MTIIPAPPGESSSAARLLFRLLLAIDIQGYSARSPRLQLQAQQDLQESIETAAAAAGLDRGLWLQQVSGDGELAVLPVDADIVTVIGVFAPALERALEETNRRAADRPRLRVRLSFHHGALIMGRPAALGPAGDAPVVVSRLLDARPLRRYLDCRPARNVALIVSDQVFREVVCSGFCALSPRHFQPIRTTIKGLVYVGYIYDPDRAETVARGGESPR
;
A
#
# COMPACT_ATOMS: atom_id res chain seq x y z
N MET A 1 -40.49 -13.22 -21.03
CA MET A 1 -39.39 -12.51 -20.33
C MET A 1 -40.03 -11.70 -19.22
N THR A 2 -40.08 -12.25 -18.02
CA THR A 2 -40.84 -11.69 -16.88
C THR A 2 -39.87 -10.94 -15.98
N ILE A 3 -40.08 -9.64 -15.83
CA ILE A 3 -39.33 -8.79 -14.90
C ILE A 3 -39.99 -8.93 -13.52
N ILE A 4 -39.25 -9.45 -12.55
CA ILE A 4 -39.63 -9.41 -11.13
C ILE A 4 -39.08 -8.09 -10.56
N PRO A 5 -39.89 -7.22 -9.92
CA PRO A 5 -39.38 -6.02 -9.28
C PRO A 5 -38.64 -6.39 -7.99
N ALA A 6 -37.45 -5.79 -7.78
CA ALA A 6 -36.72 -5.90 -6.53
C ALA A 6 -37.47 -5.20 -5.37
N PRO A 7 -37.37 -5.70 -4.12
CA PRO A 7 -38.09 -5.16 -2.98
C PRO A 7 -37.63 -3.74 -2.58
N PRO A 8 -38.48 -2.96 -1.89
CA PRO A 8 -38.17 -1.59 -1.52
C PRO A 8 -37.23 -1.59 -0.31
N GLY A 9 -36.00 -1.11 -0.51
CA GLY A 9 -35.01 -1.00 0.56
C GLY A 9 -33.58 -0.67 0.14
N GLU A 10 -33.32 -0.29 -1.12
CA GLU A 10 -32.01 0.24 -1.50
C GLU A 10 -31.95 1.72 -1.16
N SER A 11 -31.37 2.04 0.01
CA SER A 11 -30.90 3.39 0.27
C SER A 11 -29.86 3.72 -0.80
N SER A 12 -30.31 4.42 -1.84
CA SER A 12 -29.49 5.04 -2.87
C SER A 12 -28.37 5.82 -2.18
N SER A 13 -27.16 5.25 -2.14
CA SER A 13 -26.03 5.93 -1.51
C SER A 13 -25.61 7.07 -2.42
N ALA A 14 -26.14 8.26 -2.12
CA ALA A 14 -25.69 9.53 -2.68
C ALA A 14 -24.17 9.66 -2.54
N ALA A 15 -23.55 10.48 -3.37
CA ALA A 15 -22.12 10.76 -3.24
C ALA A 15 -21.82 11.30 -1.83
N ARG A 16 -20.89 10.66 -1.12
CA ARG A 16 -20.46 11.03 0.23
C ARG A 16 -18.96 11.29 0.24
N LEU A 17 -18.59 12.44 0.80
CA LEU A 17 -17.21 12.75 1.14
C LEU A 17 -16.84 12.03 2.45
N LEU A 18 -15.81 11.20 2.42
CA LEU A 18 -15.36 10.36 3.51
C LEU A 18 -13.84 10.48 3.66
N PHE A 19 -13.34 10.29 4.88
CA PHE A 19 -11.92 10.11 5.14
C PHE A 19 -11.65 8.65 5.43
N ARG A 20 -10.72 8.03 4.70
CA ARG A 20 -10.34 6.63 4.88
C ARG A 20 -8.84 6.46 4.70
N LEU A 21 -8.34 5.35 5.21
CA LEU A 21 -7.04 4.82 4.82
C LEU A 21 -7.18 4.11 3.47
N LEU A 22 -6.32 4.46 2.54
CA LEU A 22 -6.17 3.77 1.27
C LEU A 22 -4.80 3.12 1.21
N LEU A 23 -4.74 1.98 0.53
CA LEU A 23 -3.51 1.40 0.05
C LEU A 23 -3.56 1.23 -1.46
N ALA A 24 -2.38 1.31 -2.08
CA ALA A 24 -2.19 0.88 -3.45
C ALA A 24 -0.99 -0.05 -3.50
N ILE A 25 -1.09 -1.13 -4.27
CA ILE A 25 -0.04 -2.14 -4.42
C ILE A 25 0.07 -2.53 -5.89
N ASP A 26 1.30 -2.72 -6.37
CA ASP A 26 1.54 -3.26 -7.72
C ASP A 26 2.76 -4.20 -7.76
N ILE A 27 2.80 -5.05 -8.79
CA ILE A 27 3.89 -6.00 -9.03
C ILE A 27 4.99 -5.34 -9.86
N GLN A 28 6.24 -5.42 -9.38
CA GLN A 28 7.40 -4.97 -10.14
C GLN A 28 7.58 -5.82 -11.41
N GLY A 29 7.68 -5.15 -12.56
CA GLY A 29 7.99 -5.79 -13.85
C GLY A 29 6.88 -6.70 -14.38
N TYR A 30 5.62 -6.45 -14.02
CA TYR A 30 4.48 -7.29 -14.39
C TYR A 30 4.40 -7.60 -15.89
N SER A 31 4.48 -6.57 -16.73
CA SER A 31 4.37 -6.69 -18.19
C SER A 31 5.49 -7.49 -18.85
N ALA A 32 6.64 -7.67 -18.19
CA ALA A 32 7.75 -8.48 -18.70
C ALA A 32 7.53 -9.99 -18.49
N ARG A 33 6.52 -10.38 -17.70
CA ARG A 33 6.15 -11.78 -17.48
C ARG A 33 5.31 -12.30 -18.64
N SER A 34 5.47 -13.59 -18.97
CA SER A 34 4.55 -14.28 -19.89
C SER A 34 3.14 -14.36 -19.28
N PRO A 35 2.06 -14.53 -20.08
CA PRO A 35 0.70 -14.59 -19.54
C PRO A 35 0.49 -15.65 -18.44
N ARG A 36 1.17 -16.80 -18.54
CA ARG A 36 1.15 -17.82 -17.48
C ARG A 36 1.78 -17.32 -16.18
N LEU A 37 2.93 -16.65 -16.28
CA LEU A 37 3.62 -16.08 -15.12
C LEU A 37 2.89 -14.87 -14.54
N GLN A 38 2.16 -14.12 -15.37
CA GLN A 38 1.28 -13.04 -14.96
C GLN A 38 0.13 -13.57 -14.08
N LEU A 39 -0.60 -14.58 -14.55
CA LEU A 39 -1.68 -15.21 -13.78
C LEU A 39 -1.19 -15.78 -12.44
N GLN A 40 -0.05 -16.48 -12.45
CA GLN A 40 0.53 -17.00 -11.22
C GLN A 40 0.92 -15.87 -10.25
N ALA A 41 1.52 -14.78 -10.76
CA ALA A 41 1.90 -13.64 -9.93
C ALA A 41 0.69 -12.94 -9.30
N GLN A 42 -0.45 -12.89 -10.01
CA GLN A 42 -1.72 -12.39 -9.45
C GLN A 42 -2.21 -13.25 -8.27
N GLN A 43 -2.23 -14.58 -8.46
CA GLN A 43 -2.65 -15.52 -7.41
C GLN A 43 -1.73 -15.44 -6.18
N ASP A 44 -0.42 -15.50 -6.42
CA ASP A 44 0.61 -15.41 -5.39
C ASP A 44 0.52 -14.08 -4.62
N LEU A 45 0.22 -12.96 -5.30
CA LEU A 45 0.03 -11.66 -4.66
C LEU A 45 -1.24 -11.64 -3.80
N GLN A 46 -2.36 -12.14 -4.32
CA GLN A 46 -3.62 -12.19 -3.59
C GLN A 46 -3.47 -13.01 -2.29
N GLU A 47 -2.91 -14.20 -2.37
CA GLU A 47 -2.63 -15.07 -1.22
C GLU A 47 -1.70 -14.40 -0.20
N SER A 48 -0.69 -13.66 -0.68
CA SER A 48 0.25 -12.94 0.18
C SER A 48 -0.41 -11.77 0.92
N ILE A 49 -1.34 -11.04 0.27
CA ILE A 49 -2.13 -9.98 0.90
C ILE A 49 -3.07 -10.57 1.96
N GLU A 50 -3.77 -11.67 1.64
CA GLU A 50 -4.67 -12.35 2.58
C GLU A 50 -3.91 -12.87 3.81
N THR A 51 -2.75 -13.49 3.60
CA THR A 51 -1.88 -13.97 4.68
C THR A 51 -1.41 -12.81 5.56
N ALA A 52 -0.99 -11.69 4.96
CA ALA A 52 -0.53 -10.53 5.69
C ALA A 52 -1.67 -9.85 6.47
N ALA A 53 -2.87 -9.77 5.90
CA ALA A 53 -4.05 -9.22 6.56
C ALA A 53 -4.43 -10.06 7.78
N ALA A 54 -4.50 -11.39 7.62
CA ALA A 54 -4.78 -12.31 8.72
C ALA A 54 -3.74 -12.21 9.84
N ALA A 55 -2.45 -12.12 9.50
CA ALA A 55 -1.37 -11.93 10.48
C ALA A 55 -1.44 -10.60 11.24
N ALA A 56 -2.10 -9.59 10.67
CA ALA A 56 -2.35 -8.29 11.29
C ALA A 56 -3.73 -8.19 11.95
N GLY A 57 -4.52 -9.27 11.99
CA GLY A 57 -5.88 -9.25 12.53
C GLY A 57 -6.87 -8.42 11.71
N LEU A 58 -6.57 -8.18 10.43
CA LEU A 58 -7.40 -7.41 9.51
C LEU A 58 -8.30 -8.35 8.71
N ASP A 59 -9.58 -7.99 8.61
CA ASP A 59 -10.51 -8.68 7.72
C ASP A 59 -10.40 -8.09 6.31
N ARG A 60 -9.76 -8.85 5.43
CA ARG A 60 -9.58 -8.52 4.00
C ARG A 60 -10.93 -8.40 3.25
N GLY A 61 -11.97 -9.12 3.68
CA GLY A 61 -13.30 -9.08 3.08
C GLY A 61 -14.02 -7.74 3.26
N LEU A 62 -13.57 -6.90 4.20
CA LEU A 62 -14.13 -5.57 4.45
C LEU A 62 -13.49 -4.47 3.59
N TRP A 63 -12.49 -4.79 2.78
CA TRP A 63 -11.79 -3.80 1.98
C TRP A 63 -12.53 -3.59 0.66
N LEU A 64 -12.80 -2.33 0.31
CA LEU A 64 -13.32 -2.01 -1.01
C LEU A 64 -12.16 -1.95 -2.00
N GLN A 65 -12.12 -2.91 -2.92
CA GLN A 65 -11.00 -3.12 -3.83
C GLN A 65 -11.33 -2.64 -5.25
N GLN A 66 -10.38 -1.95 -5.85
CA GLN A 66 -10.32 -1.67 -7.28
C GLN A 66 -9.09 -2.37 -7.84
N VAL A 67 -9.32 -3.56 -8.39
CA VAL A 67 -8.26 -4.45 -8.90
C VAL A 67 -7.80 -3.99 -10.29
N SER A 68 -6.49 -4.07 -10.53
CA SER A 68 -5.84 -3.96 -11.84
C SER A 68 -5.14 -5.28 -12.17
N GLY A 69 -4.68 -5.44 -13.42
CA GLY A 69 -3.98 -6.67 -13.81
C GLY A 69 -2.71 -6.93 -12.99
N ASP A 70 -2.05 -5.90 -12.49
CA ASP A 70 -0.77 -5.99 -11.78
C ASP A 70 -0.86 -5.65 -10.29
N GLY A 71 -2.05 -5.43 -9.74
CA GLY A 71 -2.20 -4.96 -8.36
C GLY A 71 -3.60 -4.49 -8.01
N GLU A 72 -3.71 -3.64 -7.00
CA GLU A 72 -4.99 -3.06 -6.58
C GLU A 72 -4.83 -1.72 -5.85
N LEU A 73 -5.90 -0.93 -5.90
CA LEU A 73 -6.16 0.15 -4.97
C LEU A 73 -7.29 -0.29 -4.03
N ALA A 74 -7.06 -0.24 -2.73
CA ALA A 74 -8.07 -0.63 -1.74
C ALA A 74 -8.36 0.49 -0.75
N VAL A 75 -9.64 0.66 -0.44
CA VAL A 75 -10.13 1.54 0.64
C VAL A 75 -10.46 0.66 1.83
N LEU A 76 -9.81 0.92 2.96
CA LEU A 76 -10.01 0.15 4.19
C LEU A 76 -11.27 0.60 4.93
N PRO A 77 -11.84 -0.26 5.80
CA PRO A 77 -13.01 0.12 6.59
C PRO A 77 -12.68 1.28 7.55
N VAL A 78 -13.72 1.96 8.03
CA VAL A 78 -13.58 3.21 8.82
C VAL A 78 -12.88 3.01 10.16
N ASP A 79 -12.98 1.82 10.70
CA ASP A 79 -12.44 1.36 11.98
C ASP A 79 -11.11 0.61 11.82
N ALA A 80 -10.54 0.58 10.61
CA ALA A 80 -9.21 0.01 10.40
C ALA A 80 -8.17 0.78 11.21
N ASP A 81 -7.49 0.09 12.12
CA ASP A 81 -6.40 0.66 12.88
C ASP A 81 -5.19 0.94 11.96
N ILE A 82 -5.00 2.22 11.63
CA ILE A 82 -3.92 2.69 10.77
C ILE A 82 -2.53 2.34 11.31
N VAL A 83 -2.37 2.27 12.64
CA VAL A 83 -1.11 1.89 13.29
C VAL A 83 -0.80 0.44 12.99
N THR A 84 -1.79 -0.45 13.12
CA THR A 84 -1.67 -1.88 12.79
C THR A 84 -1.47 -2.11 11.28
N VAL A 85 -2.18 -1.39 10.42
CA VAL A 85 -2.04 -1.53 8.96
C VAL A 85 -0.63 -1.19 8.48
N ILE A 86 -0.04 -0.10 8.99
CA ILE A 86 1.32 0.30 8.59
C ILE A 86 2.37 -0.52 9.35
N GLY A 87 2.17 -0.70 10.66
CA GLY A 87 3.12 -1.29 11.59
C GLY A 87 3.25 -2.80 11.52
N VAL A 88 2.16 -3.50 11.17
CA VAL A 88 2.06 -4.97 11.26
C VAL A 88 1.80 -5.59 9.90
N PHE A 89 0.80 -5.09 9.16
CA PHE A 89 0.46 -5.65 7.84
C PHE A 89 1.61 -5.49 6.83
N ALA A 90 2.25 -4.32 6.73
CA ALA A 90 3.32 -4.14 5.75
C ALA A 90 4.55 -5.05 5.99
N PRO A 91 5.06 -5.22 7.23
CA PRO A 91 6.08 -6.25 7.51
C PRO A 91 5.59 -7.69 7.33
N ALA A 92 4.30 -7.96 7.60
CA ALA A 92 3.73 -9.28 7.35
C ALA A 92 3.68 -9.62 5.86
N LEU A 93 3.41 -8.63 4.99
CA LEU A 93 3.44 -8.80 3.54
C LEU A 93 4.84 -9.11 3.03
N GLU A 94 5.89 -8.46 3.56
CA GLU A 94 7.28 -8.79 3.23
C GLU A 94 7.58 -10.27 3.52
N ARG A 95 7.19 -10.75 4.70
CA ARG A 95 7.39 -12.16 5.10
C ARG A 95 6.58 -13.13 4.26
N ALA A 96 5.34 -12.79 3.93
CA ALA A 96 4.49 -13.61 3.08
C ALA A 96 5.09 -13.75 1.67
N LEU A 97 5.57 -12.65 1.08
CA LEU A 97 6.23 -12.66 -0.22
C LEU A 97 7.58 -13.40 -0.19
N GLU A 98 8.34 -13.29 0.90
CA GLU A 98 9.57 -14.06 1.09
C GLU A 98 9.29 -15.58 1.05
N GLU A 99 8.26 -16.02 1.77
CA GLU A 99 7.82 -17.41 1.79
C GLU A 99 7.36 -17.89 0.40
N THR A 100 6.53 -17.10 -0.27
CA THR A 100 6.05 -17.36 -1.63
C THR A 100 7.22 -17.51 -2.60
N ASN A 101 8.18 -16.59 -2.56
CA ASN A 101 9.37 -16.64 -3.40
C ASN A 101 10.26 -17.84 -3.10
N ARG A 102 10.36 -18.27 -1.84
CA ARG A 102 11.12 -19.46 -1.45
C ARG A 102 10.52 -20.75 -2.02
N ARG A 103 9.19 -20.87 -2.02
CA ARG A 103 8.48 -22.01 -2.62
C ARG A 103 8.53 -22.02 -4.15
N ALA A 104 8.77 -20.85 -4.74
CA ALA A 104 8.79 -20.60 -6.18
C ALA A 104 10.20 -20.28 -6.70
N ALA A 105 11.23 -20.95 -6.19
CA ALA A 105 12.63 -20.57 -6.45
C ALA A 105 13.05 -20.65 -7.94
N ASP A 106 12.31 -21.39 -8.76
CA ASP A 106 12.49 -21.52 -10.21
C ASP A 106 11.81 -20.40 -11.02
N ARG A 107 10.98 -19.57 -10.37
CA ARG A 107 10.22 -18.47 -11.00
C ARG A 107 10.88 -17.11 -10.74
N PRO A 108 10.61 -16.10 -11.59
CA PRO A 108 10.98 -14.73 -11.29
C PRO A 108 10.36 -14.28 -9.96
N ARG A 109 11.16 -13.70 -9.07
CA ARG A 109 10.70 -13.25 -7.75
C ARG A 109 9.50 -12.30 -7.87
N LEU A 110 8.49 -12.55 -7.06
CA LEU A 110 7.38 -11.66 -6.81
C LEU A 110 7.83 -10.56 -5.85
N ARG A 111 7.82 -9.32 -6.34
CA ARG A 111 8.22 -8.13 -5.60
C ARG A 111 7.21 -7.04 -5.89
N VAL A 112 6.88 -6.24 -4.90
CA VAL A 112 5.79 -5.27 -4.97
C VAL A 112 6.21 -3.89 -4.49
N ARG A 113 5.55 -2.88 -5.05
CA ARG A 113 5.51 -1.54 -4.46
C ARG A 113 4.22 -1.42 -3.67
N LEU A 114 4.27 -0.78 -2.51
CA LEU A 114 3.13 -0.60 -1.61
C LEU A 114 3.10 0.86 -1.13
N SER A 115 1.94 1.49 -1.19
CA SER A 115 1.72 2.89 -0.82
C SER A 115 0.56 3.02 0.15
N PHE A 116 0.68 3.85 1.19
CA PHE A 116 -0.42 4.22 2.07
C PHE A 116 -0.66 5.72 2.13
N HIS A 117 -1.94 6.08 2.16
CA HIS A 117 -2.39 7.44 2.41
C HIS A 117 -3.75 7.44 3.09
N HIS A 118 -3.90 8.29 4.11
CA HIS A 118 -5.20 8.55 4.73
C HIS A 118 -5.68 9.93 4.27
N GLY A 119 -6.89 10.01 3.70
CA GLY A 119 -7.37 11.26 3.14
C GLY A 119 -8.81 11.21 2.65
N ALA A 120 -9.25 12.34 2.09
CA ALA A 120 -10.61 12.53 1.61
C ALA A 120 -10.84 11.82 0.26
N LEU A 121 -11.94 11.08 0.17
CA LEU A 121 -12.44 10.49 -1.06
C LEU A 121 -13.98 10.58 -1.13
N ILE A 122 -14.51 10.42 -2.32
CA ILE A 122 -15.94 10.38 -2.60
C ILE A 122 -16.30 8.95 -2.99
N MET A 123 -17.30 8.38 -2.30
CA MET A 123 -17.92 7.09 -2.63
C MET A 123 -19.43 7.26 -2.83
N GLY A 124 -20.06 6.34 -3.56
CA GLY A 124 -21.50 6.35 -3.84
C GLY A 124 -21.81 6.15 -5.32
N ARG A 125 -23.10 6.08 -5.68
CA ARG A 125 -23.56 5.73 -7.05
C ARG A 125 -22.96 6.61 -8.17
N PRO A 126 -22.72 7.93 -7.98
CA PRO A 126 -22.05 8.74 -9.01
C PRO A 126 -20.57 8.40 -9.23
N ALA A 127 -19.91 7.74 -8.27
CA ALA A 127 -18.52 7.30 -8.35
C ALA A 127 -18.42 5.87 -8.90
N ALA A 128 -19.04 5.63 -10.06
CA ALA A 128 -19.21 4.28 -10.64
C ALA A 128 -17.89 3.60 -11.08
N LEU A 129 -16.81 4.36 -11.22
CA LEU A 129 -15.49 3.87 -11.64
C LEU A 129 -14.52 3.66 -10.46
N GLY A 130 -15.02 3.73 -9.23
CA GLY A 130 -14.22 3.63 -8.01
C GLY A 130 -14.17 4.95 -7.23
N PRO A 131 -13.42 4.99 -6.10
CA PRO A 131 -13.32 6.16 -5.26
C PRO A 131 -12.75 7.36 -6.03
N ALA A 132 -13.39 8.52 -5.89
CA ALA A 132 -12.94 9.77 -6.51
C ALA A 132 -12.35 10.73 -5.46
N GLY A 133 -11.58 11.73 -5.90
CA GLY A 133 -10.98 12.75 -5.03
C GLY A 133 -9.47 12.60 -4.86
N ASP A 134 -8.91 13.39 -3.95
CA ASP A 134 -7.46 13.53 -3.84
C ASP A 134 -6.79 12.27 -3.26
N ALA A 135 -7.42 11.59 -2.31
CA ALA A 135 -6.80 10.44 -1.66
C ALA A 135 -6.41 9.28 -2.62
N PRO A 136 -7.29 8.80 -3.53
CA PRO A 136 -6.92 7.78 -4.51
C PRO A 136 -5.86 8.27 -5.51
N VAL A 137 -5.80 9.58 -5.79
CA VAL A 137 -4.76 10.17 -6.63
C VAL A 137 -3.41 10.18 -5.90
N VAL A 138 -3.35 10.66 -4.66
CA VAL A 138 -2.11 10.74 -3.86
C VAL A 138 -1.51 9.35 -3.67
N VAL A 139 -2.28 8.37 -3.23
CA VAL A 139 -1.77 7.01 -2.96
C VAL A 139 -1.18 6.36 -4.23
N SER A 140 -1.84 6.53 -5.37
CA SER A 140 -1.39 6.04 -6.68
C SER A 140 -0.14 6.79 -7.17
N ARG A 141 -0.06 8.10 -6.96
CA ARG A 141 1.09 8.92 -7.37
C ARG A 141 2.34 8.61 -6.56
N LEU A 142 2.18 8.29 -5.27
CA LEU A 142 3.26 7.81 -4.43
C LEU A 142 3.73 6.41 -4.85
N LEU A 143 2.80 5.50 -5.20
CA LEU A 143 3.13 4.18 -5.75
C LEU A 143 3.94 4.26 -7.05
N ASP A 144 3.62 5.24 -7.89
CA ASP A 144 4.30 5.53 -9.16
C ASP A 144 5.61 6.32 -9.03
N ALA A 145 5.97 6.75 -7.82
CA ALA A 145 7.13 7.60 -7.61
C ALA A 145 8.41 6.90 -8.09
N ARG A 146 9.19 7.58 -8.94
CA ARG A 146 10.48 7.06 -9.43
C ARG A 146 11.43 6.61 -8.32
N PRO A 147 11.56 7.33 -7.19
CA PRO A 147 12.36 6.87 -6.06
C PRO A 147 11.91 5.51 -5.50
N LEU A 148 10.60 5.25 -5.44
CA LEU A 148 10.06 3.97 -4.97
C LEU A 148 10.37 2.84 -5.95
N ARG A 149 10.24 3.08 -7.25
CA ARG A 149 10.63 2.12 -8.29
C ARG A 149 12.10 1.74 -8.17
N ARG A 150 12.98 2.73 -8.01
CA ARG A 150 14.42 2.53 -7.83
C ARG A 150 14.79 1.78 -6.55
N TYR A 151 13.99 1.92 -5.49
CA TYR A 151 14.26 1.23 -4.22
C TYR A 151 14.40 -0.29 -4.42
N LEU A 152 13.47 -0.92 -5.16
CA LEU A 152 13.55 -2.35 -5.45
C LEU A 152 14.78 -2.71 -6.29
N ASP A 153 15.22 -1.84 -7.19
CA ASP A 153 16.44 -2.08 -7.98
C ASP A 153 17.70 -2.03 -7.11
N CYS A 154 17.74 -1.12 -6.12
CA CYS A 154 18.87 -0.94 -5.21
C CYS A 154 18.88 -1.90 -4.00
N ARG A 155 17.76 -2.55 -3.71
CA ARG A 155 17.59 -3.45 -2.56
C ARG A 155 17.16 -4.84 -3.01
N PRO A 156 18.04 -5.63 -3.67
CA PRO A 156 17.67 -6.91 -4.27
C PRO A 156 17.16 -7.93 -3.25
N ALA A 157 17.54 -7.84 -1.97
CA ALA A 157 17.03 -8.72 -0.93
C ALA A 157 15.54 -8.48 -0.62
N ARG A 158 15.03 -7.26 -0.80
CA ARG A 158 13.68 -6.84 -0.39
C ARG A 158 12.60 -7.28 -1.39
N ASN A 159 11.45 -7.69 -0.87
CA ASN A 159 10.26 -8.04 -1.64
C ASN A 159 9.24 -6.89 -1.68
N VAL A 160 9.20 -6.03 -0.66
CA VAL A 160 8.28 -4.88 -0.57
C VAL A 160 9.07 -3.58 -0.58
N ALA A 161 8.64 -2.65 -1.44
CA ALA A 161 8.99 -1.24 -1.36
C ALA A 161 7.81 -0.46 -0.80
N LEU A 162 7.90 -0.07 0.47
CA LEU A 162 6.86 0.64 1.18
C LEU A 162 7.09 2.16 1.12
N ILE A 163 6.06 2.90 0.71
CA ILE A 163 5.98 4.36 0.85
C ILE A 163 4.73 4.75 1.65
N VAL A 164 4.85 5.78 2.47
CA VAL A 164 3.70 6.42 3.11
C VAL A 164 3.65 7.90 2.72
N SER A 165 2.44 8.46 2.65
CA SER A 165 2.29 9.91 2.47
C SER A 165 2.87 10.70 3.64
N ASP A 166 3.20 11.96 3.39
CA ASP A 166 3.73 12.88 4.40
C ASP A 166 2.82 13.04 5.62
N GLN A 167 1.49 13.09 5.42
CA GLN A 167 0.52 13.10 6.52
C GLN A 167 0.63 11.83 7.38
N VAL A 168 0.60 10.66 6.75
CA VAL A 168 0.70 9.36 7.45
C VAL A 168 2.02 9.23 8.20
N PHE A 169 3.13 9.68 7.61
CA PHE A 169 4.41 9.68 8.30
C PHE A 169 4.37 10.52 9.57
N ARG A 170 3.94 11.78 9.49
CA ARG A 170 3.92 12.67 10.65
C ARG A 170 2.93 12.25 11.73
N GLU A 171 1.72 11.85 11.33
CA GLU A 171 0.61 11.61 12.27
C GLU A 171 0.62 10.19 12.84
N VAL A 172 1.14 9.21 12.10
CA VAL A 172 1.10 7.79 12.50
C VAL A 172 2.48 7.28 12.85
N VAL A 173 3.45 7.42 11.95
CA VAL A 173 4.80 6.87 12.16
C VAL A 173 5.53 7.64 13.28
N CYS A 174 5.52 8.98 13.23
CA CYS A 174 6.13 9.82 14.25
C CYS A 174 5.34 9.93 15.56
N SER A 175 4.15 9.32 15.65
CA SER A 175 3.34 9.33 16.88
C SER A 175 3.98 8.55 18.04
N GLY A 176 4.89 7.62 17.73
CA GLY A 176 5.46 6.69 18.71
C GLY A 176 4.62 5.42 18.94
N PHE A 177 3.40 5.35 18.40
CA PHE A 177 2.54 4.15 18.49
C PHE A 177 2.79 3.16 17.34
N CYS A 178 3.36 3.60 16.22
CA CYS A 178 3.71 2.72 15.10
C CYS A 178 4.91 1.83 15.42
N ALA A 179 4.78 0.54 15.12
CA ALA A 179 5.88 -0.42 15.26
C ALA A 179 7.08 -0.12 14.35
N LEU A 180 6.86 0.58 13.22
CA LEU A 180 7.95 1.01 12.33
C LEU A 180 8.59 2.28 12.85
N SER A 181 9.89 2.24 13.12
CA SER A 181 10.62 3.41 13.62
C SER A 181 10.72 4.50 12.55
N PRO A 182 10.44 5.78 12.88
CA PRO A 182 10.63 6.91 11.98
C PRO A 182 12.04 7.01 11.38
N ARG A 183 13.07 6.52 12.09
CA ARG A 183 14.46 6.56 11.62
C ARG A 183 14.69 5.73 10.35
N HIS A 184 13.85 4.73 10.08
CA HIS A 184 13.93 3.89 8.89
C HIS A 184 13.21 4.53 7.69
N PHE A 185 12.60 5.71 7.85
CA PHE A 185 11.91 6.38 6.76
C PHE A 185 12.78 7.46 6.12
N GLN A 186 12.92 7.39 4.80
CA GLN A 186 13.63 8.38 4.01
C GLN A 186 12.62 9.29 3.28
N PRO A 187 12.67 10.61 3.48
CA PRO A 187 11.81 11.53 2.74
C PRO A 187 12.16 11.52 1.24
N ILE A 188 11.13 11.57 0.41
CA ILE A 188 11.23 11.79 -1.02
C ILE A 188 10.31 12.94 -1.43
N ARG A 189 10.72 13.64 -2.49
CA ARG A 189 9.90 14.65 -3.15
C ARG A 189 9.88 14.32 -4.63
N THR A 190 8.70 14.23 -5.22
CA THR A 190 8.53 13.95 -6.65
C THR A 190 7.52 14.90 -7.26
N THR A 191 7.81 15.37 -8.48
CA THR A 191 6.87 16.19 -9.24
C THR A 191 6.21 15.32 -10.31
N ILE A 192 4.88 15.21 -10.27
CA ILE A 192 4.10 14.43 -11.23
C ILE A 192 2.97 15.32 -11.74
N LYS A 193 2.90 15.49 -13.07
CA LYS A 193 1.91 16.37 -13.72
C LYS A 193 1.89 17.80 -13.14
N GLY A 194 3.06 18.35 -12.82
CA GLY A 194 3.21 19.70 -12.26
C GLY A 194 2.93 19.83 -10.76
N LEU A 195 2.39 18.79 -10.11
CA LEU A 195 2.15 18.78 -8.67
C LEU A 195 3.27 18.08 -7.92
N VAL A 196 3.60 18.61 -6.75
CA VAL A 196 4.60 18.04 -5.86
C VAL A 196 3.92 17.08 -4.90
N TYR A 197 4.46 15.86 -4.82
CA TYR A 197 4.10 14.86 -3.82
C TYR A 197 5.29 14.61 -2.90
N VAL A 198 5.02 14.62 -1.61
CA VAL A 198 5.98 14.26 -0.56
C VAL A 198 5.55 12.93 0.04
N GLY A 199 6.52 12.02 0.17
CA GLY A 199 6.31 10.73 0.80
C GLY A 199 7.56 10.27 1.52
N TYR A 200 7.45 9.15 2.22
CA TYR A 200 8.53 8.58 3.01
C TYR A 200 8.66 7.10 2.69
N ILE A 201 9.81 6.70 2.16
CA ILE A 201 10.11 5.31 1.82
C ILE A 201 10.68 4.64 3.07
N TYR A 202 10.13 3.48 3.43
CA TYR A 202 10.64 2.65 4.51
C TYR A 202 11.83 1.80 4.03
N ASP A 203 12.98 1.97 4.68
CA ASP A 203 14.20 1.20 4.50
C ASP A 203 14.68 0.69 5.87
N PRO A 204 14.40 -0.57 6.25
CA PRO A 204 14.81 -1.12 7.54
C PRO A 204 16.33 -1.27 7.67
N ASP A 205 17.05 -1.33 6.54
CA ASP A 205 18.51 -1.44 6.50
C ASP A 205 19.18 -0.07 6.57
N ARG A 206 18.40 1.02 6.69
CA ARG A 206 18.92 2.36 6.94
C ARG A 206 19.58 2.36 8.31
N ALA A 207 20.91 2.25 8.29
CA ALA A 207 21.78 2.12 9.44
C ALA A 207 21.38 3.05 10.60
N GLU A 208 21.59 2.57 11.83
CA GLU A 208 21.55 3.30 13.11
C GLU A 208 22.58 4.44 13.19
N THR A 209 22.93 5.06 12.06
CA THR A 209 23.96 6.08 11.89
C THR A 209 23.48 7.46 12.33
N VAL A 210 22.91 7.59 13.54
CA VAL A 210 22.82 8.87 14.28
C VAL A 210 22.79 8.58 15.79
N ALA A 211 23.83 7.96 16.36
CA ALA A 211 24.05 7.96 17.82
C ALA A 211 25.51 7.62 18.21
N ARG A 212 26.52 8.12 17.49
CA ARG A 212 27.90 8.21 18.01
C ARG A 212 28.57 9.45 17.44
N GLY A 213 28.44 10.57 18.15
CA GLY A 213 29.11 11.81 17.77
C GLY A 213 28.61 13.00 18.57
N GLY A 214 29.18 13.22 19.75
CA GLY A 214 29.12 14.53 20.41
C GLY A 214 28.91 14.52 21.92
N GLU A 215 29.62 13.69 22.67
CA GLU A 215 29.96 14.06 24.05
C GLU A 215 31.41 14.56 24.02
N SER A 216 31.58 15.89 24.07
CA SER A 216 32.87 16.49 24.41
C SER A 216 32.92 16.71 25.91
N PRO A 217 34.00 16.28 26.60
CA PRO A 217 34.17 16.57 28.01
C PRO A 217 34.48 18.06 28.21
N ARG A 218 34.03 18.57 29.36
CA ARG A 218 34.36 19.88 29.90
C ARG A 218 35.84 20.00 30.26
#